data_AF-A0A3S5DD48-F1
#
_entry.id   AF-A0A3S5DD48-F1
#
_cell.length_a   1.000
_cell.length_b   1.000
_cell.length_c   1.000
_cell.angle_alpha   90.00
_cell.angle_beta   90.00
_cell.angle_gamma   90.00
#
_symmetry.space_group_name_H-M   'P 1'
#
loop_
_entity.id
_entity.type
_entity.pdbx_description
1 polymer ?
#
loop_
_entity_poly.entity_id
_entity_poly.type
_entity_poly.pdbx_seq_one_letter_code
_entity_poly.pdbx_strand_id
1 'polypeptide(L)'
;MTGIVFGLCLSTASTVVLLRALEERQLLDSQRGQIAIGWLIVEDLVMVLTLVLLPAVAGMVEKGDVGIASLAVDMGITIGKVVAFIAIMMLVGRRLVPWIMARSAATGSRELFTLSVLALALGIAFGAVELFDVSFALGAFFAGMVLNESELSHRAAHDTLPLRDAFAVLFFVSVGMLFDPLVLIQQPLAVLATLAIIVFGKSIAAFFLVRMFGHSPRTALTIAASLAQIGEFAFILAGLGMALNLLPQAGQNLVLAGAILSIMLNPVLFTLLEKYLAKTETLEEQTLEEAIEEEKQIPVDICNHALLVGFGRVGSLLGEKLLAAGIPLVVIETSRTRVDELRERGFAPCWATPLTKKS
;
A
#
# COMPACT_ATOMS: atom_id res chain seq x y z
N MET A 1 12.22 24.89 -4.21
CA MET A 1 12.14 23.44 -4.47
C MET A 1 12.21 22.62 -3.18
N THR A 2 13.10 22.95 -2.24
CA THR A 2 13.25 22.24 -0.95
C THR A 2 11.95 22.01 -0.18
N GLY A 3 11.08 23.02 -0.06
CA GLY A 3 9.79 22.86 0.62
C GLY A 3 8.85 21.86 -0.05
N ILE A 4 8.92 21.70 -1.38
CA ILE A 4 8.11 20.72 -2.12
C ILE A 4 8.63 19.31 -1.86
N VAL A 5 9.95 19.08 -1.95
CA VAL A 5 10.54 17.76 -1.62
C VAL A 5 10.24 17.39 -0.18
N PHE A 6 10.43 18.34 0.74
CA PHE A 6 10.15 18.12 2.16
C PHE A 6 8.67 17.77 2.40
N GLY A 7 7.74 18.53 1.82
CA GLY A 7 6.31 18.25 1.91
C GLY A 7 5.93 16.88 1.31
N LEU A 8 6.50 16.52 0.16
CA LEU A 8 6.30 15.20 -0.45
C LEU A 8 6.80 14.06 0.45
N CYS A 9 7.95 14.23 1.12
CA CYS A 9 8.43 13.25 2.10
C CYS A 9 7.41 13.08 3.25
N LEU A 10 6.91 14.18 3.81
CA LEU A 10 5.95 14.13 4.93
C LEU A 10 4.57 13.60 4.52
N SER A 11 4.23 13.64 3.23
CA SER A 11 2.93 13.19 2.73
C SER A 11 2.81 11.68 2.67
N THR A 12 3.90 10.91 2.73
CA THR A 12 3.89 9.45 2.53
C THR A 12 3.48 8.68 3.79
N ALA A 13 2.57 7.71 3.70
CA ALA A 13 2.23 6.79 4.79
C ALA A 13 3.00 5.47 4.67
N SER A 14 3.20 4.79 5.81
CA SER A 14 3.79 3.45 5.80
C SER A 14 2.74 2.39 5.53
N THR A 15 2.88 1.72 4.39
CA THR A 15 2.08 0.55 4.01
C THR A 15 2.32 -0.61 4.98
N VAL A 16 3.57 -0.89 5.37
CA VAL A 16 3.89 -2.00 6.29
C VAL A 16 3.27 -1.79 7.67
N VAL A 17 3.39 -0.58 8.24
CA VAL A 17 2.86 -0.30 9.58
C VAL A 17 1.34 -0.28 9.57
N LEU A 18 0.71 0.32 8.56
CA LEU A 18 -0.74 0.37 8.44
C LEU A 18 -1.35 -1.02 8.23
N LEU A 19 -0.82 -1.81 7.29
CA LEU A 19 -1.33 -3.16 7.01
C LEU A 19 -1.23 -4.05 8.25
N ARG A 20 -0.10 -4.03 8.98
CA ARG A 20 0.04 -4.76 10.25
C ARG A 20 -0.97 -4.28 11.28
N ALA A 21 -1.16 -2.96 11.43
CA ALA A 21 -2.14 -2.42 12.37
C ALA A 21 -3.59 -2.81 12.04
N LEU A 22 -3.95 -2.93 10.75
CA LEU A 22 -5.25 -3.45 10.32
C LEU A 22 -5.37 -4.96 10.51
N GLU A 23 -4.30 -5.71 10.24
CA GLU A 23 -4.24 -7.17 10.39
C GLU A 23 -4.39 -7.60 11.85
N GLU A 24 -3.65 -6.98 12.76
CA GLU A 24 -3.72 -7.21 14.21
C GLU A 24 -5.14 -6.97 14.77
N ARG A 25 -5.92 -6.11 14.09
CA ARG A 25 -7.29 -5.75 14.46
C ARG A 25 -8.36 -6.42 13.61
N GLN A 26 -7.99 -7.32 12.69
CA GLN A 26 -8.90 -8.01 11.78
C GLN A 26 -9.76 -7.05 10.91
N LEU A 27 -9.24 -5.85 10.64
CA LEU A 27 -9.94 -4.82 9.86
C LEU A 27 -9.62 -4.88 8.36
N LEU A 28 -8.71 -5.74 7.91
CA LEU A 28 -8.27 -5.83 6.51
C LEU A 28 -9.44 -6.02 5.53
N ASP A 29 -10.38 -6.89 5.86
CA ASP A 29 -11.53 -7.20 5.00
C ASP A 29 -12.73 -6.26 5.20
N SER A 30 -12.67 -5.37 6.19
CA SER A 30 -13.72 -4.38 6.45
C SER A 30 -13.76 -3.31 5.35
N GLN A 31 -14.89 -2.61 5.22
CA GLN A 31 -14.99 -1.48 4.30
C GLN A 31 -13.92 -0.41 4.60
N ARG A 32 -13.58 -0.21 5.86
CA ARG A 32 -12.55 0.74 6.31
C ARG A 32 -11.15 0.29 5.88
N GLY A 33 -10.86 -1.00 6.01
CA GLY A 33 -9.60 -1.60 5.56
C GLY A 33 -9.42 -1.49 4.06
N GLN A 34 -10.46 -1.79 3.27
CA GLN A 34 -10.41 -1.67 1.82
C GLN A 34 -10.18 -0.22 1.35
N ILE A 35 -10.81 0.76 1.98
CA ILE A 35 -10.57 2.18 1.67
C ILE A 35 -9.13 2.57 2.02
N ALA A 36 -8.63 2.16 3.19
CA ALA A 36 -7.26 2.44 3.60
C ALA A 36 -6.22 1.78 2.67
N ILE A 37 -6.43 0.52 2.28
CA ILE A 37 -5.56 -0.18 1.32
C ILE A 37 -5.59 0.50 -0.05
N GLY A 38 -6.78 0.86 -0.55
CA GLY A 38 -6.93 1.58 -1.82
C GLY A 38 -6.20 2.92 -1.81
N TRP A 39 -6.28 3.66 -0.69
CA TRP A 39 -5.53 4.89 -0.49
C TRP A 39 -4.01 4.65 -0.58
N LEU A 40 -3.50 3.66 0.15
CA LEU A 40 -2.08 3.31 0.15
C LEU A 40 -1.56 2.95 -1.24
N ILE A 41 -2.33 2.20 -2.03
CA ILE A 41 -1.92 1.83 -3.39
C ILE A 41 -1.77 3.07 -4.28
N VAL A 42 -2.73 3.99 -4.23
CA VAL A 42 -2.67 5.25 -5.01
C VAL A 42 -1.50 6.10 -4.55
N GLU A 43 -1.31 6.19 -3.24
CA GLU A 43 -0.21 6.92 -2.63
C GLU A 43 1.16 6.37 -3.04
N ASP A 44 1.38 5.06 -2.91
CA ASP A 44 2.63 4.40 -3.30
C ASP A 44 2.91 4.60 -4.80
N LEU A 45 1.88 4.54 -5.66
CA LEU A 45 2.03 4.82 -7.09
C LEU A 45 2.47 6.26 -7.36
N VAL A 46 1.84 7.24 -6.71
CA VAL A 46 2.23 8.66 -6.83
C VAL A 46 3.65 8.88 -6.33
N MET A 47 4.07 8.18 -5.28
CA MET A 47 5.42 8.29 -4.74
C MET A 47 6.48 7.68 -5.65
N VAL A 48 6.18 6.53 -6.26
CA VAL A 48 7.02 5.93 -7.28
C VAL A 48 7.19 6.89 -8.47
N LEU A 49 6.09 7.48 -8.97
CA LEU A 49 6.15 8.50 -10.03
C LEU A 49 6.98 9.72 -9.61
N THR A 50 6.82 10.18 -8.36
CA THR A 50 7.59 11.30 -7.81
C THR A 50 9.08 11.00 -7.81
N LEU A 51 9.50 9.79 -7.39
CA LEU A 51 10.91 9.38 -7.41
C LEU A 51 11.52 9.34 -8.81
N VAL A 52 10.70 9.11 -9.84
CA VAL A 52 11.13 9.11 -11.24
C VAL A 52 11.24 10.52 -11.80
N LEU A 53 10.30 11.39 -11.44
CA LEU A 53 10.27 12.76 -11.93
C LEU A 53 11.26 13.65 -11.19
N LEU A 54 11.65 13.30 -9.96
CA LEU A 54 12.52 14.15 -9.14
C LEU A 54 13.90 14.43 -9.77
N PRO A 55 14.63 13.44 -10.33
CA PRO A 55 15.88 13.70 -11.06
C PRO A 55 15.69 14.63 -12.27
N ALA A 56 14.61 14.44 -13.03
CA ALA A 56 14.27 15.28 -14.17
C ALA A 56 14.06 16.75 -13.74
N VAL A 57 13.30 16.94 -12.66
CA VAL A 57 13.04 18.26 -12.08
C VAL A 57 14.32 18.87 -11.49
N ALA A 58 15.17 18.07 -10.83
CA ALA A 58 16.43 18.54 -10.28
C ALA A 58 17.36 19.10 -11.36
N GLY A 59 17.52 18.37 -12.48
CA GLY A 59 18.33 18.81 -13.60
C GLY A 59 17.85 20.13 -14.22
N MET A 60 16.56 20.45 -14.13
CA MET A 60 16.02 21.75 -14.56
C MET A 60 16.39 22.89 -13.60
N VAL A 61 16.40 22.62 -12.29
CA VAL A 61 16.67 23.62 -11.25
C VAL A 61 18.15 23.99 -11.20
N GLU A 62 19.05 23.01 -11.42
CA GLU A 62 20.50 23.22 -11.35
C GLU A 62 21.03 24.03 -12.54
N LYS A 63 20.41 23.89 -13.72
CA LYS A 63 20.84 24.54 -14.97
C LYS A 63 20.26 25.95 -15.17
N GLY A 64 20.04 26.73 -14.11
CA GLY A 64 19.39 28.04 -14.17
C GLY A 64 19.74 28.86 -15.43
N ASP A 65 18.70 29.26 -16.18
CA ASP A 65 18.74 30.13 -17.36
C ASP A 65 19.27 29.54 -18.68
N VAL A 66 19.06 28.23 -18.94
CA VAL A 66 19.15 27.70 -20.32
C VAL A 66 17.82 27.87 -21.05
N GLY A 67 17.86 28.32 -22.30
CA GLY A 67 16.66 28.62 -23.10
C GLY A 67 15.62 27.50 -23.11
N ILE A 68 14.34 27.87 -23.24
CA ILE A 68 13.17 26.96 -23.22
C ILE A 68 13.36 25.75 -24.15
N ALA A 69 14.08 25.93 -25.27
CA ALA A 69 14.38 24.88 -26.23
C ALA A 69 15.32 23.78 -25.68
N SER A 70 16.38 24.11 -24.95
CA SER A 70 17.28 23.11 -24.37
C SER A 70 16.67 22.39 -23.18
N LEU A 71 15.84 23.08 -22.39
CA LEU A 71 15.05 22.46 -21.32
C LEU A 71 14.03 21.45 -21.89
N ALA A 72 13.38 21.79 -23.00
CA ALA A 72 12.42 20.88 -23.66
C ALA A 72 13.10 19.62 -24.22
N VAL A 73 14.32 19.75 -24.76
CA VAL A 73 15.10 18.60 -25.25
C VAL A 73 15.55 17.71 -24.11
N ASP A 74 16.10 18.28 -23.02
CA ASP A 74 16.52 17.50 -21.85
C ASP A 74 15.32 16.78 -21.20
N MET A 75 14.18 17.47 -21.04
CA MET A 75 12.94 16.83 -20.58
C MET A 75 12.47 15.72 -21.51
N GLY A 76 12.53 15.95 -22.83
CA GLY A 76 12.17 14.94 -23.82
C GLY A 76 13.06 13.70 -23.74
N ILE A 77 14.34 13.87 -23.45
CA ILE A 77 15.28 12.77 -23.25
C ILE A 77 14.98 12.02 -21.96
N THR A 78 14.80 12.70 -20.82
CA THR A 78 14.54 12.02 -19.55
C THR A 78 13.19 11.30 -19.56
N ILE A 79 12.12 11.97 -20.01
CA ILE A 79 10.80 11.34 -20.18
C ILE A 79 10.89 10.22 -21.21
N GLY A 80 11.62 10.43 -22.31
CA GLY A 80 11.87 9.43 -23.34
C GLY A 80 12.54 8.18 -22.80
N LYS A 81 13.56 8.31 -21.93
CA LYS A 81 14.24 7.19 -21.25
C LYS A 81 13.28 6.43 -20.34
N VAL A 82 12.47 7.14 -19.55
CA VAL A 82 11.45 6.52 -18.68
C VAL A 82 10.41 5.77 -19.50
N VAL A 83 9.86 6.40 -20.55
CA VAL A 83 8.88 5.78 -21.44
C VAL A 83 9.49 4.59 -22.17
N ALA A 84 10.73 4.69 -22.62
CA ALA A 84 11.46 3.58 -23.25
C ALA A 84 11.66 2.42 -22.27
N PHE A 85 12.07 2.70 -21.03
CA PHE A 85 12.18 1.69 -19.98
C PHE A 85 10.84 0.98 -19.76
N ILE A 86 9.76 1.74 -19.57
CA ILE A 86 8.41 1.17 -19.38
C ILE A 86 8.01 0.33 -20.60
N ALA A 87 8.20 0.83 -21.82
CA ALA A 87 7.86 0.10 -23.04
C ALA A 87 8.65 -1.20 -23.17
N ILE A 88 9.96 -1.18 -22.88
CA ILE A 88 10.82 -2.36 -22.90
C ILE A 88 10.39 -3.36 -21.83
N MET A 89 10.06 -2.90 -20.62
CA MET A 89 9.56 -3.77 -19.56
C MET A 89 8.21 -4.41 -19.92
N MET A 90 7.30 -3.64 -20.51
CA MET A 90 5.98 -4.14 -20.94
C MET A 90 6.08 -5.11 -22.12
N LEU A 91 7.04 -4.93 -23.02
CA LEU A 91 7.18 -5.76 -24.22
C LEU A 91 8.08 -6.98 -23.99
N VAL A 92 9.29 -6.74 -23.46
CA VAL A 92 10.31 -7.77 -23.21
C VAL A 92 10.11 -8.40 -21.85
N GLY A 93 9.96 -7.58 -20.79
CA GLY A 93 9.79 -8.08 -19.42
C GLY A 93 8.59 -9.02 -19.29
N ARG A 94 7.44 -8.64 -19.84
CA ARG A 94 6.22 -9.47 -19.85
C ARG A 94 6.42 -10.88 -20.44
N ARG A 95 7.39 -11.07 -21.33
CA ARG A 95 7.70 -12.38 -21.92
C ARG A 95 8.90 -13.06 -21.24
N LEU A 96 9.95 -12.30 -20.97
CA LEU A 96 11.20 -12.81 -20.41
C LEU A 96 11.04 -13.24 -18.95
N VAL A 97 10.32 -12.45 -18.14
CA VAL A 97 10.15 -12.70 -16.72
C VAL A 97 9.38 -14.00 -16.46
N PRO A 98 8.17 -14.21 -17.02
CA PRO A 98 7.48 -15.49 -16.85
C PRO A 98 8.26 -16.67 -17.43
N TRP A 99 9.00 -16.48 -18.52
CA TRP A 99 9.83 -17.53 -19.11
C TRP A 99 10.95 -17.98 -18.17
N ILE A 100 11.67 -17.03 -17.55
CA ILE A 100 12.72 -17.34 -16.55
C ILE A 100 12.10 -18.03 -15.34
N MET A 101 10.96 -17.53 -14.84
CA MET A 101 10.25 -18.14 -13.70
C MET A 101 9.77 -19.56 -14.00
N ALA A 102 9.22 -19.81 -15.19
CA ALA A 102 8.79 -21.14 -15.59
C ALA A 102 9.99 -22.10 -15.70
N ARG A 103 11.12 -21.62 -16.21
CA ARG A 103 12.36 -22.40 -16.32
C ARG A 103 12.93 -22.75 -14.94
N SER A 104 12.95 -21.80 -14.01
CA SER A 104 13.42 -22.05 -12.64
C SER A 104 12.44 -22.94 -11.88
N ALA A 105 11.13 -22.75 -12.05
CA ALA A 105 10.10 -23.61 -11.46
C ALA A 105 10.19 -25.07 -11.95
N ALA A 106 10.55 -25.29 -13.22
CA ALA A 106 10.74 -26.61 -13.79
C ALA A 106 11.89 -27.40 -13.15
N THR A 107 12.82 -26.74 -12.46
CA THR A 107 13.88 -27.44 -11.71
C THR A 107 13.37 -28.13 -10.44
N GLY A 108 12.17 -27.80 -9.98
CA GLY A 108 11.59 -28.32 -8.73
C GLY A 108 12.20 -27.76 -7.45
N SER A 109 13.31 -27.03 -7.51
CA SER A 109 13.95 -26.42 -6.33
C SER A 109 13.30 -25.10 -5.95
N ARG A 110 12.79 -25.03 -4.72
CA ARG A 110 12.23 -23.79 -4.15
C ARG A 110 13.30 -22.70 -4.03
N GLU A 111 14.51 -23.08 -3.62
CA GLU A 111 15.63 -22.15 -3.45
C GLU A 111 16.04 -21.49 -4.76
N LEU A 112 16.18 -22.29 -5.84
CA LEU A 112 16.49 -21.76 -7.16
C LEU A 112 15.39 -20.84 -7.70
N PHE A 113 14.13 -21.18 -7.42
CA PHE A 113 13.00 -20.33 -7.79
C PHE A 113 13.06 -18.98 -7.05
N THR A 114 13.20 -18.98 -5.72
CA THR A 114 13.32 -17.74 -4.92
C THR A 114 14.52 -16.89 -5.36
N LEU A 115 15.68 -17.51 -5.55
CA LEU A 115 16.88 -16.82 -6.03
C LEU A 115 16.66 -16.22 -7.43
N SER A 116 15.97 -16.92 -8.32
CA SER A 116 15.66 -16.40 -9.65
C SER A 116 14.74 -15.17 -9.59
N VAL A 117 13.73 -15.17 -8.72
CA VAL A 117 12.82 -14.03 -8.52
C VAL A 117 13.60 -12.82 -8.00
N LEU A 118 14.44 -13.01 -6.97
CA LEU A 118 15.27 -11.94 -6.43
C LEU A 118 16.29 -11.40 -7.44
N ALA A 119 17.01 -12.29 -8.13
CA ALA A 119 18.01 -11.91 -9.11
C ALA A 119 17.38 -11.13 -10.26
N LEU A 120 16.16 -11.51 -10.66
CA LEU A 120 15.42 -10.83 -11.70
C LEU A 120 14.90 -9.46 -11.22
N ALA A 121 14.36 -9.36 -10.01
CA ALA A 121 13.95 -8.08 -9.42
C ALA A 121 15.12 -7.09 -9.27
N LEU A 122 16.25 -7.55 -8.71
CA LEU A 122 17.46 -6.75 -8.56
C LEU A 122 18.11 -6.42 -9.91
N GLY A 123 18.13 -7.38 -10.84
CA GLY A 123 18.70 -7.19 -12.18
C GLY A 123 17.92 -6.16 -13.00
N ILE A 124 16.58 -6.18 -12.93
CA ILE A 124 15.73 -5.16 -13.56
C ILE A 124 15.93 -3.81 -12.87
N ALA A 125 15.97 -3.76 -11.54
CA ALA A 125 16.18 -2.52 -10.78
C ALA A 125 17.54 -1.87 -11.09
N PHE A 126 18.60 -2.67 -11.12
CA PHE A 126 19.94 -2.25 -11.51
C PHE A 126 20.00 -1.79 -12.97
N GLY A 127 19.40 -2.55 -13.89
CA GLY A 127 19.32 -2.18 -15.30
C GLY A 127 18.55 -0.88 -15.54
N ALA A 128 17.52 -0.58 -14.73
CA ALA A 128 16.80 0.69 -14.81
C ALA A 128 17.69 1.90 -14.48
N VAL A 129 18.56 1.76 -13.48
CA VAL A 129 19.52 2.81 -13.09
C VAL A 129 20.59 2.98 -14.17
N GLU A 130 21.30 1.90 -14.54
CA GLU A 130 22.47 1.99 -15.41
C GLU A 130 22.13 2.28 -16.88
N LEU A 131 21.00 1.76 -17.39
CA LEU A 131 20.67 1.88 -18.82
C LEU A 131 19.75 3.06 -19.13
N PHE A 132 18.95 3.49 -18.14
CA PHE A 132 17.91 4.49 -18.35
C PHE A 132 18.01 5.70 -17.41
N ASP A 133 18.99 5.74 -16.50
CA ASP A 133 19.14 6.77 -15.46
C ASP A 133 17.88 6.95 -14.60
N VAL A 134 17.14 5.87 -14.41
CA VAL A 134 15.88 5.87 -13.66
C VAL A 134 16.15 5.41 -12.22
N SER A 135 15.29 5.81 -11.28
CA SER A 135 15.43 5.40 -9.89
C SER A 135 15.35 3.86 -9.71
N PHE A 136 16.17 3.34 -8.80
CA PHE A 136 16.17 1.92 -8.42
C PHE A 136 14.77 1.44 -7.98
N ALA A 137 14.04 2.31 -7.27
CA ALA A 137 12.67 2.06 -6.82
C ALA A 137 11.69 1.83 -7.99
N LEU A 138 11.80 2.61 -9.07
CA LEU A 138 10.95 2.38 -10.25
C LEU A 138 11.24 1.02 -10.87
N GLY A 139 12.52 0.70 -11.05
CA GLY A 139 12.92 -0.57 -11.64
C GLY A 139 12.42 -1.77 -10.82
N ALA A 140 12.53 -1.70 -9.49
CA ALA A 140 11.98 -2.71 -8.59
C ALA A 140 10.44 -2.80 -8.66
N PHE A 141 9.74 -1.66 -8.71
CA PHE A 141 8.28 -1.61 -8.83
C PHE A 141 7.79 -2.25 -10.14
N PHE A 142 8.41 -1.91 -11.27
CA PHE A 142 8.07 -2.50 -12.57
C PHE A 142 8.44 -3.98 -12.65
N ALA A 143 9.55 -4.40 -12.03
CA ALA A 143 9.87 -5.83 -11.92
C ALA A 143 8.76 -6.58 -11.18
N GLY A 144 8.27 -6.03 -10.07
CA GLY A 144 7.14 -6.58 -9.32
C GLY A 144 5.84 -6.63 -10.11
N MET A 145 5.49 -5.56 -10.84
CA MET A 145 4.29 -5.52 -11.69
C MET A 145 4.33 -6.59 -12.78
N VAL A 146 5.46 -6.71 -13.49
CA VAL A 146 5.65 -7.71 -14.55
C VAL A 146 5.63 -9.13 -13.98
N LEU A 147 6.20 -9.34 -12.79
CA LEU A 147 6.15 -10.61 -12.08
C LEU A 147 4.71 -10.98 -11.68
N ASN A 148 3.89 -9.98 -11.33
CA ASN A 148 2.50 -10.19 -10.92
C ASN A 148 1.60 -10.67 -12.08
N GLU A 149 1.96 -10.38 -13.33
CA GLU A 149 1.25 -10.90 -14.51
C GLU A 149 1.51 -12.40 -14.78
N SER A 150 2.49 -13.02 -14.10
CA SER A 150 2.82 -14.43 -14.25
C SER A 150 1.85 -15.34 -13.48
N GLU A 151 1.53 -16.52 -14.01
CA GLU A 151 0.77 -17.55 -13.27
C GLU A 151 1.48 -18.02 -11.99
N LEU A 152 2.80 -17.81 -11.91
CA LEU A 152 3.64 -18.15 -10.76
C LEU A 152 3.75 -16.99 -9.75
N SER A 153 3.02 -15.89 -9.92
CA SER A 153 3.08 -14.70 -9.07
C SER A 153 2.77 -15.00 -7.60
N HIS A 154 1.73 -15.79 -7.32
CA HIS A 154 1.38 -16.19 -5.95
C HIS A 154 2.50 -16.96 -5.26
N ARG A 155 3.15 -17.89 -6.00
CA ARG A 155 4.28 -18.65 -5.47
C ARG A 155 5.48 -17.74 -5.24
N ALA A 156 5.77 -16.84 -6.17
CA ALA A 156 6.86 -15.88 -6.04
C ALA A 156 6.66 -14.93 -4.87
N ALA A 157 5.45 -14.40 -4.68
CA ALA A 157 5.09 -13.60 -3.53
C ALA A 157 5.33 -14.38 -2.24
N HIS A 158 4.74 -15.58 -2.11
CA HIS A 158 4.89 -16.42 -0.92
C HIS A 158 6.35 -16.79 -0.60
N ASP A 159 7.12 -17.20 -1.61
CA ASP A 159 8.49 -17.64 -1.43
C ASP A 159 9.48 -16.50 -1.16
N THR A 160 9.09 -15.25 -1.46
CA THR A 160 9.88 -14.04 -1.15
C THR A 160 9.45 -13.33 0.13
N LEU A 161 8.32 -13.69 0.74
CA LEU A 161 7.85 -13.10 2.01
C LEU A 161 8.94 -13.02 3.09
N PRO A 162 9.69 -14.10 3.41
CA PRO A 162 10.69 -14.04 4.47
C PRO A 162 11.83 -13.06 4.17
N LEU A 163 12.20 -12.93 2.90
CA LEU A 163 13.26 -12.02 2.46
C LEU A 163 12.78 -10.57 2.51
N ARG A 164 11.56 -10.30 2.05
CA ARG A 164 10.92 -8.99 2.20
C ARG A 164 10.92 -8.57 3.66
N ASP A 165 10.52 -9.45 4.57
CA ASP A 165 10.47 -9.15 6.00
C ASP A 165 11.87 -8.90 6.58
N ALA A 166 12.87 -9.72 6.20
CA ALA A 166 14.26 -9.51 6.61
C ALA A 166 14.83 -8.18 6.08
N PHE A 167 14.60 -7.84 4.81
CA PHE A 167 15.04 -6.59 4.21
C PHE A 167 14.30 -5.39 4.80
N ALA A 168 13.03 -5.52 5.17
CA ALA A 168 12.30 -4.47 5.88
C ALA A 168 12.95 -4.19 7.24
N VAL A 169 13.30 -5.21 8.03
CA VAL A 169 14.03 -5.01 9.29
C VAL A 169 15.38 -4.33 9.04
N LEU A 170 16.18 -4.81 8.08
CA LEU A 170 17.46 -4.20 7.74
C LEU A 170 17.33 -2.74 7.29
N PHE A 171 16.29 -2.43 6.51
CA PHE A 171 15.97 -1.07 6.09
C PHE A 171 15.69 -0.18 7.31
N PHE A 172 14.81 -0.59 8.22
CA PHE A 172 14.49 0.22 9.41
C PHE A 172 15.69 0.38 10.35
N VAL A 173 16.51 -0.65 10.52
CA VAL A 173 17.76 -0.55 11.28
C VAL A 173 18.71 0.45 10.62
N SER A 174 18.86 0.40 9.29
CA SER A 174 19.72 1.32 8.53
C SER A 174 19.24 2.76 8.62
N VAL A 175 17.93 3.00 8.49
CA VAL A 175 17.32 4.32 8.68
C VAL A 175 17.53 4.82 10.10
N GLY A 176 17.42 3.94 11.10
CA GLY A 176 17.72 4.25 12.50
C GLY A 176 19.17 4.64 12.73
N MET A 177 20.13 4.08 11.98
CA MET A 177 21.54 4.48 12.03
C MET A 177 21.82 5.82 11.32
N LEU A 178 21.01 6.19 10.33
CA LEU A 178 21.10 7.49 9.66
C LEU A 178 20.53 8.64 10.50
N PHE A 179 19.74 8.32 11.54
CA PHE A 179 19.16 9.31 12.43
C PHE A 179 20.23 9.97 13.30
N ASP A 180 20.33 11.30 13.23
CA ASP A 180 21.16 12.11 14.11
C ASP A 180 20.35 12.56 15.35
N PRO A 181 20.59 11.99 16.54
CA PRO A 181 19.84 12.35 17.75
C PRO A 181 20.09 13.79 18.21
N LEU A 182 21.17 14.45 17.76
CA LEU A 182 21.41 15.85 18.12
C LEU A 182 20.31 16.78 17.62
N VAL A 183 19.58 16.42 16.56
CA VAL A 183 18.48 17.25 16.03
C VAL A 183 17.36 17.48 17.06
N LEU A 184 17.14 16.52 17.96
CA LEU A 184 16.14 16.64 19.03
C LEU A 184 16.50 17.71 20.06
N ILE A 185 17.81 17.91 20.27
CA ILE A 185 18.33 18.87 21.25
C ILE A 185 18.54 20.23 20.60
N GLN A 186 19.08 20.26 19.38
CA GLN A 186 19.40 21.48 18.66
C GLN A 186 18.17 22.18 18.09
N GLN A 187 17.20 21.42 17.59
CA GLN A 187 16.01 21.96 16.89
C GLN A 187 14.70 21.31 17.37
N PRO A 188 14.40 21.29 18.68
CA PRO A 188 13.22 20.61 19.23
C PRO A 188 11.91 21.14 18.64
N LEU A 189 11.82 22.46 18.43
CA LEU A 189 10.65 23.11 17.84
C LEU A 189 10.41 22.68 16.39
N ALA A 190 11.46 22.54 15.58
CA ALA A 190 11.33 22.13 14.19
C ALA A 190 10.93 20.65 14.07
N VAL A 191 11.47 19.80 14.95
CA VAL A 191 11.05 18.38 15.03
C VAL A 191 9.60 18.28 15.45
N LEU A 192 9.17 19.02 16.47
CA LEU A 192 7.79 19.00 16.96
C LEU A 192 6.81 19.54 15.91
N ALA A 193 7.19 20.60 15.18
CA ALA A 193 6.41 21.10 14.05
C ALA A 193 6.29 20.07 12.93
N THR A 194 7.40 19.39 12.59
CA THR A 194 7.40 18.31 11.58
C THR A 194 6.50 17.15 12.00
N LEU A 195 6.62 16.70 13.25
CA LEU A 195 5.77 15.66 13.83
C LEU A 195 4.30 16.08 13.81
N ALA A 196 3.99 17.33 14.17
CA ALA A 196 2.63 17.84 14.14
C ALA A 196 2.05 17.88 12.71
N ILE A 197 2.85 18.24 11.70
CA ILE A 197 2.42 18.20 10.30
C ILE A 197 2.11 16.76 9.86
N ILE A 198 2.95 15.80 10.25
CA ILE A 198 2.73 14.38 9.93
C ILE A 198 1.44 13.89 10.60
N VAL A 199 1.34 14.06 11.92
CA VAL A 199 0.27 13.47 12.72
C VAL A 199 -1.06 14.18 12.52
N PHE A 200 -1.07 15.52 12.42
CA PHE A 200 -2.30 16.28 12.28
C PHE A 200 -2.55 16.72 10.84
N GLY A 201 -1.54 17.23 10.14
CA GLY A 201 -1.72 17.76 8.78
C GLY A 201 -2.29 16.72 7.82
N LYS A 202 -1.66 15.55 7.73
CA LYS A 202 -2.15 14.46 6.87
C LYS A 202 -3.47 13.87 7.36
N SER A 203 -3.60 13.63 8.66
CA SER A 203 -4.82 13.05 9.26
C SER A 203 -6.04 13.94 9.06
N ILE A 204 -5.88 15.26 9.18
CA ILE A 204 -6.97 16.22 8.92
C ILE A 204 -7.38 16.16 7.45
N ALA A 205 -6.41 16.17 6.52
CA ALA A 205 -6.70 16.05 5.10
C ALA A 205 -7.44 14.74 4.77
N ALA A 206 -6.98 13.61 5.31
CA ALA A 206 -7.62 12.31 5.16
C ALA A 206 -9.05 12.31 5.74
N PHE A 207 -9.24 12.85 6.94
CA PHE A 207 -10.56 12.94 7.59
C PHE A 207 -11.55 13.73 6.72
N PHE A 208 -11.16 14.91 6.25
CA PHE A 208 -12.02 15.75 5.41
C PHE A 208 -12.36 15.07 4.08
N LEU A 209 -11.39 14.44 3.42
CA LEU A 209 -11.61 13.76 2.16
C LEU A 209 -12.59 12.60 2.34
N VAL A 210 -12.38 11.73 3.31
CA VAL A 210 -13.27 10.59 3.59
C VAL A 210 -14.68 11.07 3.96
N ARG A 211 -14.80 12.16 4.73
CA ARG A 211 -16.10 12.75 5.09
C ARG A 211 -16.83 13.35 3.88
N MET A 212 -16.09 13.95 2.95
CA MET A 212 -16.63 14.51 1.70
C MET A 212 -17.14 13.42 0.75
N PHE A 213 -16.53 12.22 0.78
CA PHE A 213 -17.04 11.04 0.08
C PHE A 213 -18.26 10.38 0.76
N GLY A 214 -18.81 10.99 1.83
CA GLY A 214 -20.04 10.55 2.46
C GLY A 214 -19.88 9.43 3.48
N HIS A 215 -18.65 9.07 3.85
CA HIS A 215 -18.42 8.06 4.89
C HIS A 215 -18.65 8.62 6.30
N SER A 216 -18.92 7.70 7.23
CA SER A 216 -19.17 8.00 8.63
C SER A 216 -17.96 8.65 9.32
N PRO A 217 -18.18 9.44 10.39
CA PRO A 217 -17.10 10.04 11.17
C PRO A 217 -16.17 9.00 11.78
N ARG A 218 -16.67 7.82 12.17
CA ARG A 218 -15.83 6.72 12.65
C ARG A 218 -14.90 6.19 11.57
N THR A 219 -15.42 5.93 10.38
CA THR A 219 -14.59 5.51 9.23
C THR A 219 -13.53 6.56 8.89
N ALA A 220 -13.92 7.83 8.86
CA ALA A 220 -13.00 8.94 8.60
C ALA A 220 -11.89 9.05 9.66
N LEU A 221 -12.24 8.92 10.95
CA LEU A 221 -11.26 8.95 12.04
C LEU A 221 -10.32 7.73 12.02
N THR A 222 -10.84 6.53 11.76
CA THR A 222 -10.03 5.32 11.63
C THR A 222 -9.02 5.46 10.49
N ILE A 223 -9.46 5.93 9.33
CA ILE A 223 -8.56 6.15 8.19
C ILE A 223 -7.54 7.26 8.49
N ALA A 224 -7.99 8.39 9.07
CA ALA A 224 -7.11 9.49 9.44
C ALA A 224 -6.00 9.06 10.41
N ALA A 225 -6.35 8.35 11.49
CA ALA A 225 -5.36 7.83 12.42
C ALA A 225 -4.45 6.77 11.78
N SER A 226 -4.98 5.96 10.86
CA SER A 226 -4.19 4.97 10.13
C SER A 226 -3.11 5.52 9.23
N LEU A 227 -3.25 6.79 8.82
CA LEU A 227 -2.34 7.48 7.91
C LEU A 227 -1.42 8.48 8.65
N ALA A 228 -1.47 8.54 9.99
CA ALA A 228 -0.78 9.52 10.82
C ALA A 228 0.73 9.27 11.01
N GLN A 229 1.32 8.37 10.21
CA GLN A 229 2.72 7.96 10.29
C GLN A 229 3.38 8.01 8.92
N ILE A 230 4.68 8.31 8.90
CA ILE A 230 5.47 8.35 7.67
C ILE A 230 5.82 6.94 7.16
N GLY A 231 5.87 6.79 5.84
CA GLY A 231 6.30 5.60 5.12
C GLY A 231 7.78 5.50 4.75
N GLU A 232 8.17 4.29 4.34
CA GLU A 232 9.50 3.95 3.83
C GLU A 232 9.94 4.82 2.65
N PHE A 233 8.99 5.24 1.82
CA PHE A 233 9.26 6.09 0.67
C PHE A 233 9.75 7.50 1.05
N ALA A 234 9.39 8.04 2.21
CA ALA A 234 9.94 9.32 2.68
C ALA A 234 11.45 9.27 2.85
N PHE A 235 11.98 8.15 3.34
CA PHE A 235 13.42 7.99 3.55
C PHE A 235 14.17 7.92 2.22
N ILE A 236 13.63 7.16 1.27
CA ILE A 236 14.18 7.06 -0.08
C ILE A 236 14.13 8.43 -0.77
N LEU A 237 13.00 9.13 -0.67
CA LEU A 237 12.82 10.44 -1.28
C LEU A 237 13.72 11.50 -0.63
N ALA A 238 13.90 11.48 0.69
CA ALA A 238 14.80 12.38 1.38
C ALA A 238 16.27 12.13 1.00
N GLY A 239 16.67 10.86 0.88
CA GLY A 239 18.01 10.48 0.41
C GLY A 239 18.25 10.89 -1.05
N LEU A 240 17.27 10.68 -1.93
CA LEU A 240 17.35 11.13 -3.32
C LEU A 240 17.37 12.67 -3.41
N GLY A 241 16.54 13.35 -2.63
CA GLY A 241 16.53 14.81 -2.54
C GLY A 241 17.86 15.39 -2.10
N MET A 242 18.54 14.73 -1.16
CA MET A 242 19.91 15.07 -0.76
C MET A 242 20.91 14.85 -1.89
N ALA A 243 20.87 13.68 -2.55
CA ALA A 243 21.78 13.35 -3.66
C ALA A 243 21.64 14.33 -4.85
N LEU A 244 20.43 14.84 -5.06
CA LEU A 244 20.11 15.82 -6.10
C LEU A 244 20.25 17.28 -5.64
N ASN A 245 20.81 17.53 -4.44
CA ASN A 245 20.93 18.86 -3.83
C ASN A 245 19.60 19.65 -3.70
N LEU A 246 18.46 18.96 -3.71
CA LEU A 246 17.13 19.56 -3.55
C LEU A 246 16.69 19.68 -2.10
N LEU A 247 17.22 18.81 -1.24
CA LEU A 247 16.96 18.78 0.20
C LEU A 247 18.30 18.99 0.94
N PRO A 248 18.39 19.94 1.89
CA PRO A 248 19.57 20.10 2.73
C PRO A 248 19.57 19.05 3.86
N GLN A 249 20.75 18.80 4.44
CA GLN A 249 20.92 17.78 5.49
C GLN A 249 20.01 18.02 6.70
N ALA A 250 19.80 19.29 7.08
CA ALA A 250 18.85 19.64 8.14
C ALA A 250 17.42 19.17 7.82
N GLY A 251 16.99 19.27 6.56
CA GLY A 251 15.68 18.78 6.11
C GLY A 251 15.59 17.26 6.19
N GLN A 252 16.63 16.54 5.78
CA GLN A 252 16.70 15.08 5.92
C GLN A 252 16.60 14.65 7.39
N ASN A 253 17.35 15.30 8.28
CA ASN A 253 17.31 15.00 9.71
C ASN A 253 15.93 15.23 10.32
N LEU A 254 15.21 16.28 9.90
CA LEU A 254 13.83 16.53 10.33
C LEU A 254 12.85 15.48 9.82
N VAL A 255 12.97 15.05 8.55
CA VAL A 255 12.15 13.95 8.01
C VAL A 255 12.41 12.66 8.78
N LEU A 256 13.68 12.30 9.03
CA LEU A 256 14.05 11.11 9.78
C LEU A 256 13.50 11.14 11.22
N ALA A 257 13.72 12.25 11.93
CA ALA A 257 13.23 12.43 13.29
C ALA A 257 11.70 12.35 13.38
N GLY A 258 11.01 13.10 12.51
CA GLY A 258 9.55 13.13 12.45
C GLY A 258 8.98 11.76 12.11
N ALA A 259 9.59 11.03 11.18
CA ALA A 259 9.15 9.71 10.78
C ALA A 259 9.28 8.69 11.93
N ILE A 260 10.45 8.59 12.56
CA ILE A 260 10.69 7.66 13.68
C ILE A 260 9.70 7.96 14.83
N LEU A 261 9.56 9.23 15.21
CA LEU A 261 8.63 9.63 16.25
C LEU A 261 7.17 9.33 15.88
N SER A 262 6.77 9.56 14.63
CA SER A 262 5.41 9.26 14.17
C SER A 262 5.11 7.77 14.18
N ILE A 263 6.05 6.92 13.75
CA ILE A 263 5.91 5.46 13.77
C ILE A 263 5.80 4.96 15.22
N MET A 264 6.63 5.48 16.13
CA MET A 264 6.57 5.14 17.57
C MET A 264 5.25 5.60 18.23
N LEU A 265 4.71 6.74 17.81
CA LEU A 265 3.49 7.32 18.38
C LEU A 265 2.22 6.67 17.83
N ASN A 266 2.26 6.10 16.62
CA ASN A 266 1.08 5.58 15.93
C ASN A 266 0.28 4.52 16.71
N PRO A 267 0.89 3.49 17.33
CA PRO A 267 0.13 2.52 18.15
C PRO A 267 -0.64 3.20 19.29
N VAL A 268 -0.05 4.24 19.90
CA VAL A 268 -0.68 5.02 20.97
C VAL A 268 -1.85 5.84 20.41
N LEU A 269 -1.70 6.48 19.27
CA LEU A 269 -2.78 7.23 18.61
C LEU A 269 -3.98 6.35 18.29
N PHE A 270 -3.74 5.14 17.75
CA PHE A 270 -4.80 4.17 17.48
C PHE A 270 -5.54 3.72 18.75
N THR A 271 -4.81 3.36 19.80
CA THR A 271 -5.44 2.92 21.07
C THR A 271 -6.23 4.06 21.74
N LEU A 272 -5.76 5.30 21.63
CA LEU A 272 -6.51 6.47 22.08
C LEU A 272 -7.76 6.72 21.24
N LEU A 273 -7.67 6.56 19.91
CA LEU A 273 -8.81 6.69 19.02
C LEU A 273 -9.89 5.66 19.36
N GLU A 274 -9.53 4.41 19.57
CA GLU A 274 -10.51 3.37 19.93
C GLU A 274 -11.20 3.66 21.25
N LYS A 275 -10.46 4.10 22.27
CA LYS A 275 -11.05 4.54 23.55
C LYS A 275 -11.98 5.73 23.37
N TYR A 276 -11.63 6.66 22.49
CA TYR A 276 -12.46 7.81 22.17
C TYR A 276 -13.75 7.40 21.45
N LEU A 277 -13.66 6.55 20.43
CA LEU A 277 -14.81 6.02 19.70
C LEU A 277 -15.73 5.23 20.63
N ALA A 278 -15.18 4.32 21.44
CA ALA A 278 -15.95 3.53 22.40
C ALA A 278 -16.67 4.37 23.47
N LYS A 279 -16.19 5.60 23.75
CA LYS A 279 -16.79 6.51 24.73
C LYS A 279 -17.78 7.49 24.11
N THR A 280 -17.60 7.84 22.83
CA THR A 280 -18.34 8.92 22.15
C THR A 280 -19.46 8.37 21.30
N GLU A 281 -19.33 7.16 20.76
CA GLU A 281 -20.40 6.55 20.01
C GLU A 281 -21.52 6.10 20.93
N THR A 282 -22.74 6.51 20.57
CA THR A 282 -23.95 5.93 21.13
C THR A 282 -24.13 4.52 20.57
N LEU A 283 -24.67 3.61 21.37
CA LEU A 283 -24.99 2.23 20.94
C LEU A 283 -25.82 2.23 19.63
N GLU A 284 -26.62 3.28 19.38
CA GLU A 284 -27.41 3.47 18.16
C GLU A 284 -26.59 3.75 16.89
N GLU A 285 -25.47 4.48 16.98
CA GLU A 285 -24.59 4.72 15.82
C GLU A 285 -23.76 3.48 15.47
N GLN A 286 -23.37 2.71 16.49
CA GLN A 286 -22.69 1.43 16.32
C GLN A 286 -23.64 0.41 15.69
N THR A 287 -24.86 0.29 16.22
CA THR A 287 -25.87 -0.61 15.64
C THR A 287 -26.33 -0.16 14.27
N LEU A 288 -26.34 1.15 13.93
CA LEU A 288 -26.70 1.59 12.59
C LEU A 288 -25.60 1.31 11.56
N GLU A 289 -24.32 1.47 11.90
CA GLU A 289 -23.23 1.07 11.00
C GLU A 289 -23.16 -0.46 10.84
N GLU A 290 -23.27 -1.20 11.94
CA GLU A 290 -23.35 -2.67 11.92
C GLU A 290 -24.60 -3.13 11.17
N ALA A 291 -25.75 -2.46 11.36
CA ALA A 291 -26.99 -2.74 10.63
C ALA A 291 -26.90 -2.34 9.15
N ILE A 292 -26.12 -1.34 8.73
CA ILE A 292 -25.89 -1.03 7.30
C ILE A 292 -24.95 -2.07 6.67
N GLU A 293 -23.98 -2.60 7.44
CA GLU A 293 -23.16 -3.74 7.02
C GLU A 293 -23.98 -5.05 6.97
N GLU A 294 -24.92 -5.24 7.90
CA GLU A 294 -25.86 -6.36 7.98
C GLU A 294 -27.06 -6.24 7.02
N GLU A 295 -27.58 -5.05 6.68
CA GLU A 295 -28.72 -4.83 5.75
C GLU A 295 -28.33 -5.19 4.32
N LYS A 296 -27.03 -5.17 3.99
CA LYS A 296 -26.56 -5.79 2.75
C LYS A 296 -26.76 -7.31 2.77
N GLN A 297 -26.83 -7.93 3.93
CA GLN A 297 -27.22 -9.33 4.08
C GLN A 297 -28.74 -9.39 4.11
N ILE A 298 -29.34 -10.01 3.10
CA ILE A 298 -30.79 -10.20 3.07
C ILE A 298 -31.13 -11.05 4.30
N PRO A 299 -32.06 -10.63 5.19
CA PRO A 299 -32.54 -11.50 6.24
C PRO A 299 -33.17 -12.72 5.59
N VAL A 300 -32.47 -13.85 5.66
CA VAL A 300 -32.91 -15.08 5.00
C VAL A 300 -33.87 -15.80 5.93
N ASP A 301 -35.13 -15.42 5.84
CA ASP A 301 -36.24 -16.08 6.54
C ASP A 301 -36.59 -17.40 5.82
N ILE A 302 -35.61 -18.32 5.74
CA ILE A 302 -35.78 -19.62 5.08
C ILE A 302 -35.70 -20.75 6.11
N CYS A 303 -36.79 -21.49 6.28
CA CYS A 303 -36.77 -22.80 6.93
C CYS A 303 -36.50 -23.91 5.89
N ASN A 304 -35.85 -25.02 6.27
CA ASN A 304 -35.49 -26.14 5.37
C ASN A 304 -34.57 -25.76 4.19
N HIS A 305 -33.52 -24.98 4.46
CA HIS A 305 -32.51 -24.65 3.46
C HIS A 305 -31.19 -25.42 3.70
N ALA A 306 -30.42 -25.61 2.64
CA ALA A 306 -29.04 -26.07 2.71
C ALA A 306 -28.11 -24.88 2.97
N LEU A 307 -27.12 -25.07 3.85
CA LEU A 307 -26.09 -24.07 4.13
C LEU A 307 -24.80 -24.50 3.42
N LEU A 308 -24.29 -23.66 2.52
CA LEU A 308 -23.05 -23.91 1.79
C LEU A 308 -21.98 -22.90 2.20
N VAL A 309 -20.98 -23.36 2.95
CA VAL A 309 -19.86 -22.52 3.38
C VAL A 309 -18.73 -22.61 2.34
N GLY A 310 -18.51 -21.52 1.62
CA GLY A 310 -17.47 -21.38 0.59
C GLY A 310 -17.94 -21.79 -0.81
N PHE A 311 -18.10 -20.83 -1.71
CA PHE A 311 -18.44 -20.97 -3.13
C PHE A 311 -17.19 -20.99 -4.03
N GLY A 312 -16.18 -21.78 -3.66
CA GLY A 312 -14.97 -21.98 -4.46
C GLY A 312 -15.17 -22.97 -5.61
N ARG A 313 -14.09 -23.60 -6.09
CA ARG A 313 -14.15 -24.63 -7.16
C ARG A 313 -15.11 -25.78 -6.88
N VAL A 314 -15.16 -26.25 -5.64
CA VAL A 314 -16.06 -27.35 -5.25
C VAL A 314 -17.42 -26.84 -4.82
N GLY A 315 -17.46 -25.73 -4.08
CA GLY A 315 -18.70 -25.12 -3.60
C GLY A 315 -19.61 -24.67 -4.74
N SER A 316 -19.06 -24.10 -5.80
CA SER A 316 -19.84 -23.69 -6.98
C SER A 316 -20.55 -24.87 -7.66
N LEU A 317 -19.86 -26.00 -7.85
CA LEU A 317 -20.45 -27.21 -8.43
C LEU A 317 -21.56 -27.79 -7.54
N LEU A 318 -21.39 -27.73 -6.21
CA LEU A 318 -22.40 -28.19 -5.26
C LEU A 318 -23.60 -27.24 -5.23
N GLY A 319 -23.35 -25.94 -5.22
CA GLY A 319 -24.37 -24.90 -5.18
C GLY A 319 -25.25 -24.91 -6.43
N GLU A 320 -24.66 -25.07 -7.61
CA GLU A 320 -25.41 -25.20 -8.87
C GLU A 320 -26.30 -26.45 -8.89
N LYS A 321 -25.80 -27.58 -8.36
CA LYS A 321 -26.60 -28.82 -8.25
C LYS A 321 -27.75 -28.70 -7.26
N LEU A 322 -27.53 -28.07 -6.11
CA LEU A 322 -28.56 -27.86 -5.09
C LEU A 322 -29.64 -26.90 -5.59
N LEU A 323 -29.25 -25.85 -6.31
CA LEU A 323 -30.17 -24.93 -6.98
C LEU A 323 -31.00 -25.65 -8.06
N ALA A 324 -30.36 -26.48 -8.90
CA ALA A 324 -31.04 -27.27 -9.92
C ALA A 324 -32.00 -28.32 -9.34
N ALA A 325 -31.73 -28.78 -8.11
CA ALA A 325 -32.61 -29.69 -7.37
C ALA A 325 -33.78 -28.96 -6.66
N GLY A 326 -33.86 -27.63 -6.75
CA GLY A 326 -34.91 -26.83 -6.11
C GLY A 326 -34.78 -26.73 -4.58
N ILE A 327 -33.60 -27.03 -4.03
CA ILE A 327 -33.35 -26.92 -2.59
C ILE A 327 -32.98 -25.46 -2.29
N PRO A 328 -33.69 -24.78 -1.37
CA PRO A 328 -33.32 -23.44 -0.95
C PRO A 328 -31.89 -23.44 -0.41
N LEU A 329 -31.03 -22.56 -0.91
CA LEU A 329 -29.60 -22.56 -0.61
C LEU A 329 -29.17 -21.20 -0.04
N VAL A 330 -28.52 -21.21 1.11
CA VAL A 330 -27.83 -20.05 1.68
C VAL A 330 -26.33 -20.29 1.56
N VAL A 331 -25.63 -19.36 0.92
CA VAL A 331 -24.20 -19.48 0.67
C VAL A 331 -23.45 -18.55 1.61
N ILE A 332 -22.61 -19.10 2.48
CA ILE A 332 -21.72 -18.33 3.34
C ILE A 332 -20.38 -18.15 2.62
N GLU A 333 -20.01 -16.92 2.29
CA GLU A 333 -18.74 -16.62 1.62
C GLU A 333 -17.98 -15.49 2.35
N THR A 334 -16.66 -15.58 2.41
CA THR A 334 -15.80 -14.57 3.04
C THR A 334 -15.40 -13.44 2.09
N SER A 335 -15.38 -13.70 0.78
CA SER A 335 -15.07 -12.71 -0.26
C SER A 335 -16.31 -11.91 -0.69
N ARG A 336 -16.31 -10.59 -0.43
CA ARG A 336 -17.39 -9.67 -0.83
C ARG A 336 -17.64 -9.65 -2.34
N THR A 337 -16.57 -9.74 -3.14
CA THR A 337 -16.67 -9.81 -4.61
C THR A 337 -17.51 -11.00 -5.08
N ARG A 338 -17.34 -12.17 -4.46
CA ARG A 338 -18.14 -13.36 -4.75
C ARG A 338 -19.55 -13.26 -4.20
N VAL A 339 -19.75 -12.61 -3.06
CA VAL A 339 -21.10 -12.34 -2.53
C VAL A 339 -21.89 -11.50 -3.53
N ASP A 340 -21.28 -10.48 -4.14
CA ASP A 340 -21.95 -9.65 -5.14
C ASP A 340 -22.22 -10.42 -6.45
N GLU A 341 -21.27 -11.24 -6.95
CA GLU A 341 -21.49 -12.15 -8.09
C GLU A 341 -22.60 -13.17 -7.81
N LEU A 342 -22.68 -13.70 -6.59
CA LEU A 342 -23.72 -14.64 -6.18
C LEU A 342 -25.10 -13.98 -6.12
N ARG A 343 -25.19 -12.70 -5.75
CA ARG A 343 -26.43 -11.94 -5.82
C ARG A 343 -26.91 -11.76 -7.26
N GLU A 344 -26.03 -11.42 -8.19
CA GLU A 344 -26.38 -11.31 -9.62
C GLU A 344 -26.87 -12.64 -10.20
N ARG A 345 -26.34 -13.75 -9.69
CA ARG A 345 -26.74 -15.11 -10.08
C ARG A 345 -27.99 -15.63 -9.36
N GLY A 346 -28.63 -14.82 -8.51
CA GLY A 346 -29.89 -15.14 -7.84
C GLY A 346 -29.76 -16.06 -6.61
N PHE A 347 -28.56 -16.25 -6.07
CA PHE A 347 -28.37 -16.93 -4.78
C PHE A 347 -28.72 -15.99 -3.62
N ALA A 348 -28.95 -16.55 -2.43
CA ALA A 348 -29.02 -15.81 -1.17
C ALA A 348 -27.68 -15.93 -0.41
N PRO A 349 -26.66 -15.11 -0.74
CA PRO A 349 -25.38 -15.17 -0.06
C PRO A 349 -25.42 -14.40 1.27
N CYS A 350 -24.90 -15.02 2.32
CA CYS A 350 -24.52 -14.38 3.56
C CYS A 350 -23.01 -14.15 3.56
N TRP A 351 -22.60 -12.94 3.93
CA TRP A 351 -21.18 -12.66 4.13
C TRP A 351 -20.78 -13.14 5.52
N ALA A 352 -19.86 -14.10 5.61
CA ALA A 352 -19.31 -14.49 6.91
C ALA A 352 -18.19 -13.54 7.31
N THR A 353 -18.45 -12.74 8.34
CA THR A 353 -17.40 -12.16 9.18
C THR A 353 -16.67 -13.31 9.87
N PRO A 354 -15.32 -13.33 9.93
CA PRO A 354 -14.59 -14.37 10.62
C PRO A 354 -15.06 -14.47 12.08
N LEU A 355 -15.52 -15.66 12.48
CA LEU A 355 -16.07 -15.91 13.81
C LEU A 355 -15.14 -15.39 14.91
N THR A 356 -15.58 -14.37 15.64
CA THR A 356 -15.06 -14.03 16.95
C THR A 356 -15.21 -15.27 17.84
N LYS A 357 -14.11 -15.95 18.15
CA LYS A 357 -14.04 -16.80 19.34
C LYS A 357 -14.14 -15.87 20.56
N LYS A 358 -15.37 -15.50 20.94
CA LYS A 358 -15.66 -15.14 22.33
C LYS A 358 -15.64 -16.45 23.12
N SER A 359 -14.53 -16.70 23.81
CA SER A 359 -14.51 -17.51 25.03
C SER A 359 -14.40 -16.58 26.21
#